data_AF-A0A7W1IAW0-F1
#
_entry.id   AF-A0A7W1IAW0-F1
#
_cell.length_a   1.000
_cell.length_b   1.000
_cell.length_c   1.000
_cell.angle_alpha   90.00
_cell.angle_beta   90.00
_cell.angle_gamma   90.00
#
_symmetry.space_group_name_H-M   'P 1'
#
loop_
_entity.id
_entity.type
_entity.pdbx_description
1 polymer ?
#
loop_
_entity_poly.entity_id
_entity_poly.type
_entity_poly.pdbx_seq_one_letter_code
_entity_poly.pdbx_strand_id
1 'polypeptide(L)'
;MIRVALPAHLRTLARVGPEVTVSVGGSVTRGAVLDALEQEYPMLRGTIRDQTTGERRPFVRFFGCEEDLTHEPPDAPLPDAIASGRETYLVVGAMAGG
;
A
#
# COMPACT_ATOMS: atom_id res chain seq x y z
N MET A 1 -10.41 5.97 7.28
CA MET A 1 -10.58 5.37 5.93
C MET A 1 -9.45 5.87 5.07
N ILE A 2 -8.61 4.97 4.56
CA ILE A 2 -7.42 5.31 3.77
C ILE A 2 -7.64 4.89 2.33
N ARG A 3 -7.40 5.79 1.39
CA ARG A 3 -7.49 5.51 -0.05
C ARG A 3 -6.16 4.96 -0.53
N VAL A 4 -6.19 3.79 -1.17
CA VAL A 4 -5.00 3.10 -1.68
C VAL A 4 -5.14 2.90 -3.19
N ALA A 5 -4.23 3.45 -3.96
CA ALA A 5 -4.12 3.20 -5.39
C ALA A 5 -3.20 2.00 -5.64
N LEU A 6 -3.70 1.03 -6.41
CA LEU A 6 -2.96 -0.19 -6.74
C LEU A 6 -2.47 -0.16 -8.20
N PRO A 7 -1.32 -0.78 -8.50
CA PRO A 7 -0.83 -0.90 -9.86
C PRO A 7 -1.70 -1.90 -10.65
N ALA A 8 -1.70 -1.79 -11.98
CA ALA A 8 -2.63 -2.52 -12.85
C ALA A 8 -2.72 -4.02 -12.59
N HIS A 9 -1.59 -4.70 -12.40
CA HIS A 9 -1.54 -6.14 -12.14
C HIS A 9 -2.19 -6.52 -10.80
N LEU A 10 -2.01 -5.72 -9.74
CA LEU A 10 -2.66 -5.97 -8.45
C LEU A 10 -4.16 -5.65 -8.50
N ARG A 11 -4.58 -4.63 -9.26
CA ARG A 11 -6.01 -4.36 -9.48
C ARG A 11 -6.72 -5.55 -10.15
N THR A 12 -6.10 -6.12 -11.19
CA THR A 12 -6.62 -7.31 -11.88
C THR A 12 -6.70 -8.51 -10.92
N LEU A 13 -5.65 -8.73 -10.13
CA LEU A 13 -5.61 -9.82 -9.15
C LEU A 13 -6.68 -9.67 -8.07
N ALA A 14 -6.85 -8.44 -7.55
CA ALA A 14 -7.83 -8.14 -6.52
C ALA A 14 -9.27 -7.94 -7.05
N ARG A 15 -9.46 -7.85 -8.37
CA ARG A 15 -10.73 -7.53 -9.03
C ARG A 15 -11.34 -6.21 -8.55
N VAL A 16 -10.49 -5.19 -8.41
CA VAL A 16 -10.86 -3.86 -7.90
C VAL A 16 -10.64 -2.77 -8.95
N GLY A 17 -11.24 -1.61 -8.67
CA GLY A 17 -11.04 -0.39 -9.45
C GLY A 17 -9.65 0.23 -9.27
N PRO A 18 -9.45 1.49 -9.72
CA PRO A 18 -8.17 2.19 -9.63
C PRO A 18 -7.69 2.41 -8.19
N GLU A 19 -8.64 2.55 -7.27
CA GLU A 19 -8.41 2.78 -5.85
C GLU A 19 -9.30 1.86 -5.02
N VAL A 20 -8.82 1.51 -3.83
CA VAL A 20 -9.58 0.82 -2.78
C VAL A 20 -9.54 1.64 -1.51
N THR A 21 -10.52 1.45 -0.63
CA THR A 21 -10.55 2.13 0.67
C THR A 21 -10.40 1.10 1.76
N VAL A 22 -9.40 1.25 2.62
CA VAL A 22 -9.15 0.34 3.75
C VAL A 22 -9.36 1.05 5.08
N SER A 23 -9.81 0.30 6.08
CA SER A 23 -9.95 0.80 7.45
C SER A 23 -8.72 0.45 8.27
N VAL A 24 -8.02 1.46 8.79
CA VAL A 24 -6.89 1.29 9.70
C VAL A 24 -7.32 1.75 11.09
N GLY A 25 -7.15 0.87 12.07
CA GLY A 25 -7.41 1.18 13.49
C GLY A 25 -6.14 1.69 14.17
N GLY A 26 -6.24 2.80 14.91
CA GLY A 26 -5.11 3.37 15.65
C GLY A 26 -4.18 4.19 14.76
N SER A 27 -2.87 4.05 14.97
CA SER A 27 -1.84 4.79 14.23
C SER A 27 -1.83 4.38 12.76
N VAL A 28 -2.06 5.36 11.87
CA VAL A 28 -2.01 5.14 10.42
C VAL A 28 -0.56 5.11 9.97
N THR A 29 0.02 3.91 9.93
CA THR A 29 1.38 3.66 9.45
C THR A 29 1.35 2.91 8.14
N ARG A 30 2.49 2.87 7.43
CA ARG A 30 2.63 2.05 6.23
C ARG A 30 2.27 0.59 6.50
N GLY A 31 2.82 0.01 7.55
CA GLY A 31 2.56 -1.37 7.95
C GLY A 31 1.08 -1.62 8.18
N ALA A 32 0.41 -0.75 8.93
CA ALA A 32 -1.00 -0.89 9.25
C ALA A 32 -1.92 -0.78 8.01
N VAL A 33 -1.59 0.10 7.06
CA VAL A 33 -2.30 0.18 5.77
C VAL A 33 -2.14 -1.12 4.97
N LEU A 34 -0.93 -1.66 4.89
CA LEU A 34 -0.67 -2.92 4.18
C LEU A 34 -1.34 -4.11 4.86
N ASP A 35 -1.36 -4.14 6.19
CA ASP A 35 -2.06 -5.17 6.96
C ASP A 35 -3.56 -5.13 6.69
N ALA A 36 -4.18 -3.95 6.74
CA ALA A 36 -5.59 -3.78 6.42
C ALA A 36 -5.89 -4.20 4.97
N LEU A 37 -5.04 -3.80 4.02
CA LEU A 37 -5.17 -4.16 2.61
C LEU A 37 -5.10 -5.68 2.39
N GLU A 38 -4.16 -6.37 3.03
CA GLU A 38 -4.00 -7.82 2.91
C GLU A 38 -5.04 -8.61 3.73
N GLN A 39 -5.69 -8.00 4.71
CA GLN A 39 -6.85 -8.57 5.40
C GLN A 39 -8.10 -8.49 4.52
N GLU A 40 -8.33 -7.35 3.88
CA GLU A 40 -9.49 -7.11 3.01
C GLU A 40 -9.35 -7.80 1.64
N TYR A 41 -8.12 -7.89 1.13
CA TYR A 41 -7.78 -8.54 -0.13
C TYR A 41 -6.71 -9.62 0.06
N PRO A 42 -7.06 -10.82 0.59
CA PRO A 42 -6.12 -11.89 0.87
C PRO A 42 -5.28 -12.35 -0.34
N MET A 43 -5.81 -12.18 -1.56
CA MET A 43 -5.11 -12.46 -2.82
C MET A 43 -3.88 -11.56 -3.07
N LEU A 44 -3.76 -10.43 -2.37
CA LEU A 44 -2.58 -9.56 -2.47
C LEU A 44 -1.42 -9.99 -1.56
N ARG A 45 -1.64 -10.93 -0.63
CA ARG A 45 -0.59 -11.44 0.25
C ARG A 45 0.53 -12.10 -0.54
N GLY A 46 1.79 -11.78 -0.25
CA GLY A 46 2.93 -12.27 -1.03
C GLY A 46 3.24 -11.46 -2.29
N THR A 47 2.36 -10.54 -2.68
CA THR A 47 2.58 -9.72 -3.89
C THR A 47 3.26 -8.38 -3.58
N ILE A 48 2.97 -7.82 -2.40
CA ILE A 48 3.51 -6.55 -1.90
C ILE A 48 4.64 -6.81 -0.90
N ARG A 49 4.39 -7.70 0.07
CA ARG A 49 5.33 -8.15 1.10
C ARG A 49 5.59 -9.63 0.98
N ASP A 50 6.79 -10.07 1.36
CA ASP A 50 7.07 -11.49 1.55
C ASP A 50 6.19 -12.06 2.68
N GLN A 51 5.59 -13.23 2.47
CA GLN A 51 4.65 -13.82 3.43
C GLN A 51 5.34 -14.35 4.69
N THR A 52 6.65 -14.62 4.62
CA THR A 52 7.43 -15.21 5.70
C THR A 52 8.15 -14.12 6.49
N THR A 53 8.81 -13.18 5.80
CA THR A 53 9.61 -12.13 6.46
C THR A 53 8.81 -10.85 6.72
N GLY A 54 7.68 -10.65 6.03
CA GLY A 54 6.93 -9.39 6.07
C GLY A 54 7.63 -8.23 5.36
N GLU A 55 8.77 -8.49 4.73
CA GLU A 55 9.56 -7.45 4.05
C GLU A 55 8.90 -7.04 2.73
N ARG A 56 8.95 -5.74 2.44
CA ARG A 56 8.54 -5.18 1.14
C ARG A 56 9.33 -5.84 0.02
N ARG A 57 8.66 -6.26 -1.05
CA ARG A 57 9.36 -6.79 -2.24
C ARG A 57 10.21 -5.70 -2.91
N PRO A 58 11.43 -6.00 -3.41
CA PRO A 58 12.37 -4.99 -3.91
C PRO A 58 11.80 -4.03 -4.96
N PHE A 59 10.91 -4.53 -5.82
CA PHE A 59 10.30 -3.77 -6.92
C PHE A 59 9.04 -3.00 -6.53
N VAL A 60 8.58 -3.04 -5.28
CA VAL A 60 7.36 -2.35 -4.85
C VAL A 60 7.71 -1.03 -4.18
N ARG A 61 7.24 0.10 -4.69
CA ARG A 61 7.46 1.43 -4.11
C ARG A 61 6.16 2.00 -3.54
N PHE A 62 6.31 2.94 -2.62
CA PHE A 62 5.22 3.59 -1.92
C PHE A 62 5.35 5.10 -2.04
N PHE A 63 4.29 5.77 -2.45
CA PHE A 63 4.25 7.22 -2.57
C PHE A 63 2.99 7.78 -1.92
N GLY A 64 3.05 9.05 -1.57
CA GLY A 64 1.89 9.83 -1.14
C GLY A 64 2.34 11.23 -0.77
N CYS A 65 1.44 12.21 -0.88
CA CYS A 65 1.78 13.62 -0.67
C CYS A 65 2.96 14.10 -1.54
N GLU A 66 3.07 13.58 -2.76
CA GLU A 66 4.20 13.86 -3.69
C GLU A 66 5.58 13.40 -3.17
N GLU A 67 5.61 12.59 -2.10
CA GLU A 67 6.83 12.10 -1.45
C GLU A 67 7.01 10.58 -1.65
N ASP A 68 8.27 10.13 -1.65
CA ASP A 68 8.64 8.71 -1.67
C ASP A 68 8.73 8.18 -0.23
N LEU A 69 7.75 7.35 0.14
CA LEU A 69 7.60 6.74 1.46
C LEU A 69 8.20 5.32 1.50
N THR A 70 8.90 4.89 0.44
CA THR A 70 9.40 3.51 0.28
C THR A 70 10.44 3.14 1.33
N HIS A 71 11.28 4.09 1.72
CA HIS A 71 12.42 3.88 2.61
C HIS A 71 12.15 4.23 4.06
N GLU A 72 10.99 4.81 4.36
CA GLU A 72 10.58 5.07 5.74
C GLU A 72 10.43 3.76 6.54
N PRO A 73 10.55 3.79 7.87
CA PRO A 73 10.18 2.66 8.72
C PRO A 73 8.71 2.25 8.50
N PRO A 74 8.38 0.94 8.59
CA PRO A 74 6.99 0.47 8.40
C PRO A 74 6.02 0.98 9.48
N ASP A 75 6.54 1.30 10.66
CA ASP A 75 5.87 1.84 11.82
C ASP A 75 5.88 3.38 11.88
N ALA A 76 6.54 4.05 10.93
CA ALA A 76 6.46 5.50 10.81
C ALA A 76 5.02 5.93 10.47
N PRO A 77 4.50 6.99 11.12
CA PRO A 77 3.20 7.53 10.79
C PRO A 77 3.19 8.08 9.37
N LEU A 78 2.15 7.76 8.61
CA LEU A 78 1.95 8.35 7.28
C LEU A 78 1.56 9.83 7.40
N PRO A 79 1.84 10.65 6.38
CA PRO A 79 1.40 12.04 6.33
C PRO A 79 -0.09 12.21 6.62
N ASP A 80 -0.45 13.28 7.32
CA ASP A 80 -1.83 13.56 7.74
C ASP A 80 -2.84 13.59 6.57
N ALA A 81 -2.40 14.00 5.38
CA ALA A 81 -3.25 14.00 4.19
C ALA A 81 -3.69 12.59 3.79
N ILE A 82 -2.81 11.60 3.94
CA ILE A 82 -3.11 10.19 3.71
C ILE A 82 -3.92 9.64 4.88
N ALA A 83 -3.52 9.93 6.11
CA ALA A 83 -4.19 9.46 7.32
C ALA A 83 -5.66 9.92 7.40
N SER A 84 -5.97 11.11 6.90
CA SER A 84 -7.32 11.66 6.79
C SER A 84 -8.09 11.17 5.55
N GLY A 85 -7.44 10.47 4.61
CA GLY A 85 -8.03 10.04 3.34
C GLY A 85 -8.19 11.16 2.31
N ARG A 86 -7.61 12.35 2.55
CA ARG A 86 -7.60 13.48 1.62
C ARG A 86 -6.73 13.19 0.40
N GLU A 87 -5.60 12.52 0.59
CA GLU A 87 -4.72 12.05 -0.46
C GLU A 87 -4.64 10.53 -0.52
N THR A 88 -4.26 10.03 -1.70
CA THR A 88 -4.17 8.60 -1.98
C THR A 88 -2.78 8.08 -1.64
N TYR A 89 -2.73 6.96 -0.92
CA TYR A 89 -1.52 6.16 -0.75
C TYR A 89 -1.28 5.30 -1.99
N LEU A 90 -0.15 5.48 -2.66
CA LEU A 90 0.14 4.86 -3.95
C LEU A 90 1.06 3.65 -3.76
N VAL A 91 0.59 2.47 -4.18
CA VAL A 91 1.43 1.29 -4.35
C VAL A 91 1.86 1.22 -5.81
N VAL A 92 3.17 1.22 -6.05
CA VAL A 92 3.74 1.20 -7.40
C VAL A 92 4.61 -0.03 -7.55
N GLY A 93 4.25 -0.93 -8.46
CA GLY A 93 5.18 -1.97 -8.90
C GLY A 93 6.10 -1.38 -9.96
N ALA A 94 7.41 -1.38 -9.72
CA ALA A 94 8.40 -1.21 -10.78
C ALA A 94 8.22 -2.38 -11.76
N MET A 95 7.52 -2.12 -12.86
CA MET A 95 7.59 -3.00 -14.01
C MET A 95 9.01 -2.85 -14.55
N ALA A 96 9.73 -3.96 -14.69
CA ALA A 96 10.88 -3.97 -15.59
C ALA A 96 10.35 -3.45 -16.94
N GLY A 97 10.82 -2.28 -17.37
CA GLY A 97 10.45 -1.72 -18.65
C GLY A 97 10.73 -2.75 -19.73
N GLY A 98 9.69 -3.11 -20.47
CA GLY A 98 9.82 -3.81 -21.75
C GLY A 98 10.22 -2.84 -22.84
#